data_AF-A0A926MV37-F1
#
_entry.id   AF-A0A926MV37-F1
#
_cell.length_a   1.000
_cell.length_b   1.000
_cell.length_c   1.000
_cell.angle_alpha   90.00
_cell.angle_beta   90.00
_cell.angle_gamma   90.00
#
_symmetry.space_group_name_H-M   'P 1'
#
loop_
_entity.id
_entity.type
_entity.pdbx_description
1 polymer ?
#
loop_
_entity_poly.entity_id
_entity_poly.type
_entity_poly.pdbx_seq_one_letter_code
_entity_poly.pdbx_strand_id
1 'polypeptide(L)'
;MSNYFKNKLKDRLTYCQSWKHDIDIYLANKEITKQADEEFYKTRPFLKLVLNVYFLPYNLLRLVRYVRIRHDYKKNEIEMKVLNKQLNKFRNK
;
A
#
# COMPACT_ATOMS: atom_id res chain seq x y z
N MET A 1 20.29 5.67 -26.44
CA MET A 1 19.13 4.95 -25.85
C MET A 1 17.89 5.58 -26.43
N SER A 2 16.96 4.78 -26.97
CA SER A 2 15.83 5.30 -27.75
C SER A 2 14.82 6.07 -26.89
N ASN A 3 14.11 7.03 -27.49
CA ASN A 3 13.01 7.76 -26.85
C ASN A 3 11.95 6.82 -26.24
N TYR A 4 11.80 5.62 -26.79
CA TYR A 4 10.96 4.55 -26.25
C TYR A 4 11.34 4.15 -24.83
N PHE A 5 12.64 3.95 -24.55
CA PHE A 5 13.10 3.57 -23.21
C PHE A 5 12.84 4.66 -22.17
N LYS A 6 13.04 5.92 -22.55
CA LYS A 6 12.74 7.09 -21.70
C LYS A 6 11.24 7.17 -21.38
N ASN A 7 10.37 6.94 -22.36
CA ASN A 7 8.92 6.91 -22.13
C ASN A 7 8.53 5.75 -21.21
N LYS A 8 9.09 4.56 -21.41
CA LYS A 8 8.84 3.41 -20.52
C LYS A 8 9.21 3.68 -19.06
N LEU A 9 10.31 4.39 -18.82
CA LEU A 9 10.72 4.82 -17.47
C LEU A 9 9.74 5.83 -16.86
N LYS A 10 9.21 6.76 -17.66
CA LYS A 10 8.16 7.68 -17.22
C LYS A 10 6.87 6.95 -16.87
N ASP A 11 6.42 6.05 -17.74
CA ASP A 11 5.21 5.24 -17.50
C ASP A 11 5.33 4.45 -16.19
N ARG A 12 6.52 3.87 -15.95
CA ARG A 12 6.80 3.16 -14.70
C ARG A 12 6.77 4.09 -13.49
N LEU A 13 7.34 5.29 -13.60
CA LEU A 13 7.29 6.28 -12.52
C LEU A 13 5.85 6.70 -12.20
N THR A 14 5.03 6.93 -13.23
CA THR A 14 3.61 7.26 -13.07
C THR A 14 2.85 6.11 -12.39
N TYR A 15 3.11 4.86 -12.78
CA TYR A 15 2.55 3.69 -12.11
C TYR A 15 2.95 3.62 -10.63
N CYS A 16 4.21 3.87 -10.30
CA CYS A 16 4.67 3.90 -8.90
C CYS A 16 3.96 4.99 -8.09
N GLN A 17 3.68 6.15 -8.70
CA GLN A 17 2.96 7.25 -8.07
C GLN A 17 1.47 6.92 -7.86
N SER A 18 0.80 6.35 -8.86
CA SER A 18 -0.61 5.97 -8.74
C SER A 18 -0.78 4.88 -7.69
N TRP A 19 0.07 3.87 -7.71
CA TRP A 19 0.04 2.80 -6.71
C TRP A 19 0.27 3.32 -5.29
N LYS A 20 1.17 4.31 -5.11
CA LYS A 20 1.36 4.98 -3.81
C LYS A 20 0.05 5.62 -3.33
N HIS A 21 -0.62 6.36 -4.20
CA HIS A 21 -1.89 7.02 -3.91
C HIS A 21 -2.99 6.02 -3.54
N ASP A 22 -3.10 4.91 -4.28
CA ASP A 22 -4.09 3.86 -4.01
C ASP A 22 -3.86 3.21 -2.63
N ILE A 23 -2.59 2.99 -2.25
CA ILE A 23 -2.25 2.46 -0.92
C ILE A 23 -2.59 3.47 0.18
N ASP A 24 -2.33 4.76 -0.03
CA ASP A 24 -2.67 5.79 0.96
C ASP A 24 -4.20 5.85 1.19
N ILE A 25 -5.01 5.77 0.12
CA ILE A 25 -6.47 5.67 0.21
C ILE A 25 -6.90 4.40 0.94
N TYR A 26 -6.30 3.26 0.60
CA TYR A 26 -6.58 1.98 1.27
C TYR A 26 -6.33 2.06 2.79
N LEU A 27 -5.25 2.72 3.21
CA LEU A 27 -4.93 2.92 4.61
C LEU A 27 -5.98 3.78 5.32
N ALA A 28 -6.38 4.91 4.72
CA ALA A 28 -7.42 5.78 5.27
C ALA A 28 -8.77 5.05 5.42
N ASN A 29 -9.18 4.31 4.39
CA ASN A 29 -10.43 3.51 4.43
C ASN A 29 -10.37 2.41 5.50
N LYS A 30 -9.19 1.84 5.75
CA LYS A 30 -9.01 0.83 6.79
C LYS A 30 -9.17 1.41 8.20
N GLU A 31 -8.76 2.66 8.41
CA GLU A 31 -8.99 3.38 9.68
C GLU A 31 -10.48 3.65 9.91
N ILE A 32 -11.19 4.11 8.88
CA ILE A 32 -12.65 4.32 8.94
C ILE A 32 -13.36 2.99 9.27
N THR A 33 -12.98 1.90 8.59
CA THR A 33 -13.54 0.57 8.86
C THR A 33 -13.28 0.12 10.30
N LYS A 34 -12.10 0.43 10.85
CA LYS A 34 -11.75 0.10 12.24
C LYS A 34 -12.62 0.87 13.24
N GLN A 35 -12.87 2.16 12.98
CA GLN A 35 -13.76 2.97 13.82
C GLN A 35 -15.19 2.44 13.80
N ALA A 36 -15.70 2.07 12.61
CA ALA A 36 -17.04 1.48 12.46
C ALA A 36 -17.16 0.13 13.20
N ASP A 37 -16.14 -0.73 13.11
CA ASP A 37 -16.09 -1.99 13.87
C ASP A 37 -16.08 -1.73 15.38
N GLU A 38 -15.31 -0.76 15.86
CA GLU A 38 -15.27 -0.40 17.28
C GLU A 38 -16.63 0.08 17.80
N GLU A 39 -17.33 0.90 17.02
CA GLU A 39 -18.67 1.38 17.36
C GLU A 39 -19.71 0.25 17.34
N PHE A 40 -19.69 -0.62 16.32
CA PHE A 40 -20.60 -1.76 16.20
C PHE A 40 -20.47 -2.74 17.36
N TYR A 41 -19.24 -3.10 17.73
CA TYR A 41 -18.98 -4.05 18.81
C TYR A 41 -19.03 -3.44 20.21
N LYS A 42 -19.19 -2.12 20.36
CA LYS A 42 -19.30 -1.44 21.67
C LYS A 42 -20.42 -2.00 22.53
N THR A 43 -21.53 -2.41 21.90
CA THR A 43 -22.69 -2.99 22.58
C THR A 43 -22.56 -4.50 22.85
N ARG A 44 -21.59 -5.19 22.22
CA ARG A 44 -21.45 -6.66 22.25
C ARG A 44 -19.97 -7.10 22.36
N PRO A 45 -19.29 -6.81 23.47
CA PRO A 45 -17.87 -7.10 23.63
C PRO A 45 -17.54 -8.61 23.61
N PHE A 46 -18.44 -9.45 24.15
CA PHE A 46 -18.26 -10.90 24.16
C PHE A 46 -18.27 -11.49 22.73
N LEU A 47 -19.19 -11.02 21.89
CA LEU A 47 -19.29 -11.45 20.50
C LEU A 47 -18.01 -11.13 19.71
N LYS A 48 -17.42 -9.95 19.94
CA LYS A 48 -16.14 -9.56 19.33
C LYS A 48 -15.02 -10.53 19.69
N LEU A 49 -14.97 -10.97 20.94
CA LEU A 49 -13.92 -11.86 21.44
C LEU A 49 -14.03 -13.26 20.81
N VAL A 50 -15.24 -13.83 20.77
CA VAL A 50 -15.49 -15.12 20.12
C VAL A 50 -15.14 -15.09 18.64
N LEU A 51 -15.56 -14.04 17.92
CA LEU A 51 -15.25 -13.89 16.50
C LEU A 51 -13.76 -13.68 16.25
N ASN A 52 -13.05 -12.95 17.12
CA ASN A 52 -11.60 -12.77 17.00
C ASN A 52 -10.83 -14.08 17.16
N VAL A 53 -11.27 -14.97 18.07
CA VAL A 53 -10.67 -16.30 18.26
C VAL A 53 -11.01 -17.20 17.08
N TYR A 54 -12.27 -17.19 16.62
CA TYR A 54 -12.72 -17.99 15.48
C TYR A 54 -12.00 -17.59 14.18
N PHE A 55 -11.85 -16.29 13.91
CA PHE A 55 -11.19 -15.77 12.73
C PHE A 55 -9.69 -15.50 12.91
N LEU A 56 -9.06 -16.04 13.95
CA LEU A 56 -7.64 -15.82 14.25
C LEU A 56 -6.72 -16.18 13.06
N PRO A 57 -6.89 -17.34 12.37
CA PRO A 57 -6.06 -17.67 11.21
C PRO A 57 -6.22 -16.65 10.06
N TYR A 58 -7.45 -16.19 9.83
CA TYR A 58 -7.75 -15.20 8.81
C TYR A 58 -7.15 -13.82 9.15
N ASN A 59 -7.28 -13.40 10.41
CA ASN A 59 -6.71 -12.15 10.92
C ASN A 59 -5.18 -12.14 10.81
N LEU A 60 -4.52 -13.29 11.05
CA LEU A 60 -3.08 -13.44 10.87
C LEU A 60 -2.66 -13.27 9.41
N LEU A 61 -3.36 -13.93 8.47
CA LEU A 61 -3.11 -13.74 7.03
C LEU A 61 -3.34 -12.29 6.58
N ARG A 62 -4.30 -11.60 7.19
CA ARG A 62 -4.57 -10.18 6.94
C ARG A 62 -3.42 -9.30 7.43
N LEU A 63 -2.83 -9.61 8.57
CA LEU A 63 -1.64 -8.92 9.10
C LEU A 63 -0.41 -9.15 8.21
N VAL A 64 -0.15 -10.38 7.78
CA VAL A 64 0.96 -10.67 6.85
C VAL A 64 0.81 -9.90 5.54
N ARG A 65 -0.40 -9.84 4.98
CA ARG A 65 -0.69 -9.02 3.79
C ARG A 65 -0.41 -7.54 4.04
N TYR A 66 -0.81 -7.01 5.19
CA TYR A 66 -0.56 -5.63 5.56
C TYR A 66 0.94 -5.31 5.66
N VAL A 67 1.71 -6.19 6.31
CA VAL A 67 3.17 -6.04 6.42
C VAL A 67 3.82 -6.08 5.04
N ARG A 68 3.37 -6.98 4.15
CA ARG A 68 3.84 -7.06 2.76
C ARG A 68 3.58 -5.77 2.00
N ILE A 69 2.36 -5.23 2.07
CA ILE A 69 2.00 -3.96 1.42
C ILE A 69 2.91 -2.82 1.92
N ARG A 70 3.18 -2.76 3.23
CA ARG A 70 4.06 -1.74 3.81
C ARG A 70 5.52 -1.89 3.36
N HIS A 71 5.99 -3.13 3.23
CA HIS A 71 7.31 -3.42 2.68
C HIS A 71 7.40 -2.98 1.20
N ASP A 72 6.41 -3.35 0.40
CA ASP A 72 6.33 -2.98 -1.02
C ASP A 72 6.21 -1.45 -1.19
N TYR A 73 5.56 -0.77 -0.24
CA TYR A 73 5.48 0.69 -0.20
C TYR A 73 6.85 1.34 -0.09
N LYS A 74 7.66 0.90 0.87
CA LYS A 74 9.04 1.39 1.02
C LYS A 74 9.89 1.07 -0.21
N LYS A 75 9.71 -0.12 -0.78
CA LYS A 75 10.41 -0.52 -2.02
C LYS A 75 10.04 0.39 -3.18
N ASN A 76 8.75 0.73 -3.33
CA ASN A 76 8.25 1.62 -4.36
C ASN A 76 8.84 3.04 -4.23
N GLU A 77 8.99 3.58 -3.02
CA GLU A 77 9.65 4.88 -2.82
C GLU A 77 11.11 4.88 -3.28
N ILE A 78 11.83 3.77 -3.03
CA ILE A 78 13.20 3.60 -3.53
C ILE A 78 13.20 3.49 -5.06
N GLU A 79 12.27 2.73 -5.64
CA GLU A 79 12.11 2.58 -7.09
C GLU A 79 11.87 3.94 -7.76
N MET A 80 10.98 4.78 -7.20
CA MET A 80 10.76 6.15 -7.68
C MET A 80 12.02 7.02 -7.64
N LYS A 81 12.84 6.92 -6.58
CA LYS A 81 14.12 7.66 -6.49
C LYS A 81 15.10 7.20 -7.57
N VAL A 82 15.19 5.90 -7.82
CA VAL A 82 16.06 5.33 -8.86
C VAL A 82 15.59 5.78 -10.25
N LEU A 83 14.29 5.70 -10.53
CA LEU A 83 13.69 6.12 -11.80
C LEU A 83 13.92 7.61 -12.07
N ASN A 84 13.71 8.48 -11.07
CA ASN A 84 13.98 9.91 -11.18
C ASN A 84 15.47 10.20 -11.43
N LYS A 85 16.38 9.49 -10.75
CA LYS A 85 17.82 9.64 -10.97
C LYS A 85 18.21 9.24 -12.40
N GLN A 86 17.63 8.16 -12.93
CA GLN A 86 17.85 7.74 -14.31
C GLN A 86 17.31 8.77 -15.31
N LEU A 87 16.07 9.23 -15.13
CA LEU A 87 15.45 10.26 -15.99
C LEU A 87 16.24 11.57 -16.00
N ASN A 88 16.76 12.01 -14.85
CA ASN A 88 17.60 13.21 -14.76
C ASN A 88 18.95 13.04 -15.48
N LYS A 89 19.58 11.86 -15.39
CA LYS A 89 20.78 11.55 -16.19
C LYS A 89 20.52 11.61 -17.70
N PHE A 90 19.32 11.24 -18.16
CA PHE A 90 18.92 11.36 -19.57
C PHE A 90 18.52 12.79 -19.99
N ARG A 91 18.31 13.71 -19.04
CA ARG A 91 17.99 15.11 -19.31
C ARG A 91 19.24 15.99 -19.37
N ASN A 92 20.27 15.64 -18.62
CA ASN A 92 21.55 16.36 -18.55
C ASN A 92 22.60 15.84 -19.54
N LYS A 93 22.19 14.99 -20.48
CA LYS A 93 23.04 14.39 -21.52
C LYS A 93 22.40 14.65 -22.87
#